data_AF-A0AAV2CCS4-F1
#
_entry.id   AF-A0AAV2CCS4-F1
#
_cell.length_a   1.000
_cell.length_b   1.000
_cell.length_c   1.000
_cell.angle_alpha   90.00
_cell.angle_beta   90.00
_cell.angle_gamma   90.00
#
_symmetry.space_group_name_H-M   'P 1'
#
loop_
_entity.id
_entity.type
_entity.pdbx_description
1 polymer ?
#
loop_
_entity_poly.entity_id
_entity_poly.type
_entity_poly.pdbx_seq_one_letter_code
_entity_poly.pdbx_strand_id
1 'polypeptide(L)'
;MRYPAIKFRGILPRKVAVMQLCADTGQCYVMHIFHSGILLTTSYTCESTKHLSVGVGIGKDCVKVFKDYNVSVQAVEDLSSLANQKLGGEPGNWSLKALTEMLVSKELPKPNKIRLGNWEVKSLSKEQQQYAAIDVFLLLGNSTKS
;
A
#
# COMPACT_ATOMS: atom_id res chain seq x y z
N MET A 1 33.91 4.69 -29.79
CA MET A 1 33.38 4.08 -28.55
C MET A 1 32.47 5.07 -27.85
N ARG A 2 31.19 4.75 -27.68
CA ARG A 2 30.26 5.53 -26.86
C ARG A 2 30.06 4.76 -25.56
N TYR A 3 30.49 5.32 -24.43
CA TYR A 3 30.10 4.80 -23.12
C TYR A 3 28.61 5.08 -22.90
N PRO A 4 27.84 4.15 -22.31
CA PRO A 4 26.46 4.43 -21.96
C PRO A 4 26.43 5.51 -20.87
N ALA A 5 25.59 6.52 -21.08
CA ALA A 5 25.34 7.55 -20.07
C ALA A 5 24.65 6.90 -18.86
N ILE A 6 25.32 6.94 -17.70
CA ILE A 6 24.72 6.55 -16.42
C ILE A 6 23.73 7.65 -16.02
N LYS A 7 22.42 7.38 -16.15
CA LYS A 7 21.36 8.23 -15.60
C LYS A 7 21.27 8.02 -14.09
N PHE A 8 21.85 8.92 -13.30
CA PHE A 8 21.44 9.09 -11.91
C PHE A 8 20.06 9.78 -11.91
N ARG A 9 18.98 9.01 -11.76
CA ARG A 9 17.70 9.60 -11.36
C ARG A 9 17.81 9.97 -9.89
N GLY A 10 17.64 11.25 -9.61
CA GLY A 10 17.91 11.89 -8.33
C GLY A 10 17.11 11.36 -7.14
N ILE A 11 17.68 11.62 -5.97
CA ILE A 11 17.25 11.27 -4.60
C ILE A 11 17.11 9.76 -4.37
N LEU A 12 17.95 9.23 -3.46
CA LEU A 12 17.82 7.85 -3.01
C LEU A 12 16.40 7.59 -2.51
N PRO A 13 15.78 6.44 -2.85
CA PRO A 13 14.46 6.10 -2.36
C PRO A 13 14.43 6.16 -0.84
N ARG A 14 13.56 7.00 -0.27
CA ARG A 14 13.41 7.10 1.18
C ARG A 14 12.74 5.83 1.71
N LYS A 15 13.03 5.45 2.96
CA LYS A 15 12.45 4.23 3.57
C LYS A 15 10.92 4.31 3.65
N VAL A 16 10.23 3.16 3.65
CA VAL A 16 8.78 3.13 3.96
C VAL A 16 8.56 3.76 5.32
N ALA A 17 7.69 4.76 5.40
CA ALA A 17 7.47 5.48 6.64
C ALA A 17 6.32 4.94 7.47
N VAL A 18 5.26 4.47 6.79
CA VAL A 18 4.02 4.01 7.40
C VAL A 18 3.62 2.67 6.79
N MET A 19 3.16 1.76 7.63
CA MET A 19 2.53 0.50 7.24
C MET A 19 1.08 0.51 7.73
N GLN A 20 0.14 0.24 6.84
CA GLN A 20 -1.28 0.13 7.15
C GLN A 20 -1.71 -1.33 7.10
N LEU A 21 -2.44 -1.78 8.12
CA LEU A 21 -2.98 -3.14 8.19
C LEU A 21 -4.46 -3.06 8.58
N CYS A 22 -5.32 -3.80 7.91
CA CYS A 22 -6.73 -3.90 8.28
C CYS A 22 -7.14 -5.36 8.10
N ALA A 23 -7.48 -6.02 9.20
CA ALA A 23 -7.83 -7.45 9.21
C ALA A 23 -9.33 -7.69 9.00
N ASP A 24 -10.14 -6.73 9.45
CA ASP A 24 -11.60 -6.74 9.32
C ASP A 24 -12.11 -5.30 9.11
N THR A 25 -13.41 -5.16 8.88
CA THR A 25 -14.05 -3.85 8.63
C THR A 25 -14.19 -2.99 9.89
N GLY A 26 -13.84 -3.51 11.07
CA GLY A 26 -13.95 -2.83 12.36
C GLY A 26 -12.65 -2.18 12.84
N GLN A 27 -11.48 -2.68 12.41
CA GLN A 27 -10.19 -2.20 12.93
C GLN A 27 -9.10 -2.10 11.85
N CYS A 28 -8.63 -0.87 11.62
CA CYS A 28 -7.43 -0.61 10.83
C CYS A 28 -6.31 0.00 11.71
N TYR A 29 -5.09 -0.48 11.51
CA TYR A 29 -3.88 -0.10 12.21
C TYR A 29 -2.99 0.73 11.28
N VAL A 30 -2.53 1.88 11.77
CA VAL A 30 -1.57 2.75 11.09
C VAL A 30 -0.28 2.77 11.90
N MET A 31 0.74 2.05 11.44
CA MET A 31 2.01 1.86 12.14
C MET A 31 3.07 2.78 11.55
N HIS A 32 3.65 3.66 12.36
CA HIS A 32 4.65 4.63 11.92
C HIS A 32 6.07 4.04 12.01
N ILE A 33 6.36 3.11 11.09
CA ILE A 33 7.55 2.25 11.10
C ILE A 33 8.87 2.98 10.82
N PHE A 34 8.84 4.21 10.29
CA PHE A 34 10.06 4.99 10.07
C PHE A 34 10.90 5.17 11.34
N HIS A 35 10.21 5.47 12.45
CA HIS A 35 10.86 5.75 13.73
C HIS A 35 10.83 4.54 14.67
N SER A 36 9.76 3.72 14.61
CA SER A 36 9.62 2.56 15.50
C SER A 36 10.30 1.29 14.98
N GLY A 37 10.61 1.23 13.69
CA GLY A 37 10.84 -0.04 13.00
C GLY A 37 9.56 -0.86 12.88
N ILE A 38 9.70 -2.09 12.38
CA ILE A 38 8.62 -3.08 12.31
C ILE A 38 8.68 -3.95 13.57
N LEU A 39 7.55 -4.08 14.27
CA LEU A 39 7.43 -4.94 15.44
C LEU A 39 7.51 -6.42 15.02
N LEU A 40 8.10 -7.27 15.87
CA LEU A 40 8.22 -8.71 15.61
C LEU A 40 6.87 -9.37 15.32
N THR A 41 5.83 -9.01 16.08
CA THR A 41 4.47 -9.53 15.86
C THR A 41 3.97 -9.19 14.45
N THR A 42 4.20 -7.95 13.99
CA THR A 42 3.85 -7.51 12.64
C THR A 42 4.63 -8.26 11.57
N SER A 43 5.94 -8.47 11.75
CA SER A 43 6.74 -9.23 10.78
C SER A 43 6.27 -10.68 10.68
N TYR A 44 5.99 -11.35 11.80
CA TYR A 44 5.42 -12.70 11.80
C TYR A 44 4.08 -12.78 11.08
N THR A 45 3.22 -11.76 11.23
CA THR A 45 1.96 -11.69 10.48
C THR A 45 2.22 -11.53 8.98
N CYS A 46 3.11 -10.62 8.58
CA CYS A 46 3.47 -10.42 7.17
C CYS A 46 4.07 -11.68 6.53
N GLU A 47 4.89 -12.43 7.27
CA GLU A 47 5.59 -13.62 6.79
C GLU A 47 4.72 -14.89 6.83
N SER A 48 3.50 -14.80 7.36
CA SER A 48 2.59 -15.93 7.43
C SER A 48 1.81 -16.12 6.13
N THR A 49 1.71 -17.36 5.66
CA THR A 49 0.79 -17.73 4.56
C THR A 49 -0.66 -17.94 5.02
N LYS A 50 -0.92 -17.83 6.34
CA LYS A 50 -2.28 -17.99 6.91
C LYS A 50 -3.20 -16.80 6.63
N HIS A 51 -2.63 -15.66 6.27
CA HIS A 51 -3.37 -14.43 6.03
C HIS A 51 -3.04 -13.93 4.62
N LEU A 52 -4.06 -13.70 3.81
CA LEU A 52 -3.90 -13.12 2.49
C LEU A 52 -3.69 -11.61 2.62
N SER A 53 -2.55 -11.12 2.17
CA SER A 53 -2.26 -9.68 2.07
C SER A 53 -2.77 -9.17 0.72
N VAL A 54 -3.71 -8.24 0.76
CA VAL A 54 -4.37 -7.73 -0.44
C VAL A 54 -4.08 -6.24 -0.61
N GLY A 55 -3.76 -5.81 -1.84
CA GLY A 55 -3.51 -4.40 -2.13
C GLY A 55 -3.45 -4.08 -3.62
N VAL A 56 -3.33 -2.79 -3.96
CA VAL A 56 -3.17 -2.33 -5.34
C VAL A 56 -1.72 -1.96 -5.59
N GLY A 57 -1.05 -2.65 -6.51
CA GLY A 57 0.39 -2.47 -6.72
C GLY A 57 1.24 -3.05 -5.58
N ILE A 58 0.64 -3.92 -4.75
CA ILE A 58 1.21 -4.42 -3.50
C ILE A 58 2.54 -5.14 -3.69
N GLY A 59 2.77 -5.76 -4.86
CA GLY A 59 4.06 -6.40 -5.16
C GLY A 59 5.24 -5.43 -5.10
N LYS A 60 5.06 -4.17 -5.53
CA LYS A 60 6.10 -3.13 -5.43
C LYS A 60 6.34 -2.73 -3.98
N ASP A 61 5.29 -2.68 -3.18
CA ASP A 61 5.37 -2.36 -1.77
C ASP A 61 6.06 -3.49 -0.99
N CYS A 62 5.76 -4.76 -1.28
CA CYS A 62 6.45 -5.91 -0.68
C CYS A 62 7.96 -5.87 -0.95
N VAL A 63 8.36 -5.62 -2.19
CA VAL A 63 9.79 -5.47 -2.56
C VAL A 63 10.43 -4.31 -1.79
N LYS A 64 9.69 -3.22 -1.60
CA LYS A 64 10.19 -2.04 -0.89
C LYS A 64 10.34 -2.32 0.62
N VAL A 65 9.36 -2.94 1.25
CA VAL A 65 9.40 -3.34 2.66
C VAL A 65 10.55 -4.30 2.92
N PHE A 66 10.75 -5.29 2.04
CA PHE A 66 11.87 -6.22 2.16
C PHE A 66 13.22 -5.49 2.09
N LYS A 67 13.39 -4.55 1.15
CA LYS A 67 14.62 -3.76 1.05
C LYS A 67 14.88 -2.85 2.25
N ASP A 68 13.83 -2.25 2.79
CA ASP A 68 13.96 -1.23 3.84
C ASP A 68 14.07 -1.83 5.26
N TYR A 69 13.47 -3.01 5.47
CA TYR A 69 13.29 -3.64 6.79
C TYR A 69 13.58 -5.15 6.85
N ASN A 70 13.93 -5.81 5.74
CA ASN A 70 14.17 -7.26 5.67
C ASN A 70 12.97 -8.11 6.13
N VAL A 71 11.74 -7.62 5.89
CA VAL A 71 10.50 -8.36 6.17
C VAL A 71 9.88 -8.82 4.86
N SER A 72 9.59 -10.11 4.76
CA SER A 72 8.94 -10.69 3.58
C SER A 72 7.43 -10.72 3.76
N VAL A 73 6.68 -10.12 2.83
CA VAL A 73 5.21 -10.25 2.84
C VAL A 73 4.82 -11.46 2.00
N GLN A 74 4.22 -12.45 2.65
CA GLN A 74 3.79 -13.71 2.07
C GLN A 74 2.29 -13.68 1.73
N ALA A 75 1.86 -14.64 0.89
CA ALA A 75 0.47 -14.78 0.44
C ALA A 75 -0.13 -13.44 -0.02
N VAL A 76 0.37 -12.91 -1.14
CA VAL A 76 0.02 -11.58 -1.65
C VAL A 76 -0.89 -11.70 -2.86
N GLU A 77 -1.99 -10.95 -2.86
CA GLU A 77 -2.87 -10.81 -4.02
C GLU A 77 -2.99 -9.34 -4.44
N ASP A 78 -2.73 -9.08 -5.72
CA ASP A 78 -2.83 -7.74 -6.29
C ASP A 78 -4.23 -7.51 -6.87
N LEU A 79 -4.95 -6.54 -6.32
CA LEU A 79 -6.31 -6.19 -6.75
C LEU A 79 -6.38 -5.68 -8.19
N SER A 80 -5.32 -5.07 -8.73
CA SER A 80 -5.29 -4.68 -10.15
C SER A 80 -5.26 -5.92 -11.04
N SER A 81 -4.50 -6.94 -10.65
CA SER A 81 -4.47 -8.22 -11.36
C SER A 81 -5.81 -8.95 -11.26
N LEU A 82 -6.41 -8.98 -10.06
CA LEU A 82 -7.73 -9.58 -9.84
C LEU A 82 -8.83 -8.86 -10.63
N ALA A 83 -8.80 -7.52 -10.66
CA ALA A 83 -9.72 -6.71 -11.43
C ALA A 83 -9.64 -7.01 -12.93
N ASN A 84 -8.43 -7.14 -13.49
CA ASN A 84 -8.26 -7.53 -14.90
C ASN A 84 -8.82 -8.92 -15.22
N GLN A 85 -8.86 -9.83 -14.25
CA GLN A 85 -9.46 -11.16 -14.42
C GLN A 85 -10.99 -11.13 -14.33
N LYS A 86 -11.55 -10.31 -13.43
CA LYS A 86 -13.00 -10.31 -13.12
C LYS A 86 -13.84 -9.31 -13.90
N LEU A 87 -13.30 -8.13 -14.21
CA LEU A 87 -14.10 -7.01 -14.74
C LEU A 87 -14.26 -7.04 -16.28
N GLY A 88 -13.53 -7.91 -16.98
CA GLY A 88 -13.51 -7.95 -18.44
C GLY A 88 -12.93 -6.67 -19.07
N GLY A 89 -12.76 -6.68 -20.39
CA GLY A 89 -12.16 -5.58 -21.14
C GLY A 89 -10.63 -5.63 -21.23
N GLU A 90 -10.02 -4.56 -21.75
CA GLU A 90 -8.58 -4.49 -21.96
C GLU A 90 -7.83 -4.44 -20.61
N PRO A 91 -6.81 -5.29 -20.40
CA PRO A 91 -6.02 -5.27 -19.17
C PRO A 91 -5.37 -3.90 -18.93
N GLY A 92 -5.56 -3.37 -17.72
CA GLY A 92 -5.06 -2.05 -17.32
C GLY A 92 -4.36 -2.05 -15.98
N ASN A 93 -3.67 -0.95 -15.68
CA ASN A 93 -3.18 -0.67 -14.33
C ASN A 93 -4.30 0.03 -13.55
N TRP A 94 -4.93 -0.69 -12.65
CA TRP A 94 -5.96 -0.15 -11.79
C TRP A 94 -5.33 0.59 -10.61
N SER A 95 -5.88 1.76 -10.30
CA SER A 95 -5.59 2.45 -9.04
C SER A 95 -6.68 2.15 -8.03
N LEU A 96 -6.37 2.27 -6.73
CA LEU A 96 -7.39 2.16 -5.68
C LEU A 96 -8.53 3.17 -5.88
N LYS A 97 -8.23 4.37 -6.39
CA LYS A 97 -9.27 5.37 -6.76
C LYS A 97 -10.19 4.79 -7.83
N ALA A 98 -9.63 4.31 -8.94
CA ALA A 98 -10.39 3.75 -10.06
C ALA A 98 -11.24 2.53 -9.63
N LEU A 99 -10.68 1.61 -8.82
CA LEU A 99 -11.44 0.46 -8.30
C LEU A 99 -12.58 0.89 -7.38
N THR A 100 -12.33 1.85 -6.49
CA THR A 100 -13.36 2.35 -5.57
C THR A 100 -14.49 3.05 -6.33
N GLU A 101 -14.16 3.86 -7.34
CA GLU A 101 -15.16 4.52 -8.19
C GLU A 101 -16.00 3.51 -8.96
N MET A 102 -15.36 2.48 -9.53
CA MET A 102 -16.05 1.46 -10.31
C MET A 102 -16.94 0.56 -9.42
N LEU A 103 -16.43 0.07 -8.29
CA LEU A 103 -17.14 -0.91 -7.43
C LEU A 103 -18.11 -0.27 -6.41
N VAL A 104 -17.87 0.98 -6.00
CA VAL A 104 -18.62 1.64 -4.92
C VAL A 104 -19.36 2.88 -5.41
N SER A 105 -19.12 3.34 -6.65
CA SER A 105 -19.73 4.56 -7.21
C SER A 105 -19.57 5.79 -6.31
N LYS A 106 -18.49 5.82 -5.53
CA LYS A 106 -18.13 6.93 -4.64
C LYS A 106 -16.76 7.45 -5.02
N GLU A 107 -16.66 8.76 -5.24
CA GLU A 107 -15.37 9.41 -5.42
C GLU A 107 -14.64 9.49 -4.08
N LEU A 108 -13.35 9.13 -4.10
CA LEU A 108 -12.48 9.32 -2.94
C LEU A 108 -11.65 10.60 -3.08
N PRO A 109 -11.96 11.67 -2.33
CA PRO A 109 -11.07 12.83 -2.30
C PRO A 109 -9.77 12.42 -1.60
N LYS A 110 -8.70 12.26 -2.40
CA LYS A 110 -7.33 12.06 -1.91
C LYS A 110 -6.57 13.38 -2.00
N PRO A 111 -6.63 14.25 -0.96
CA PRO A 111 -5.95 15.54 -1.02
C PRO A 111 -4.44 15.33 -1.22
N ASN A 112 -3.91 15.84 -2.34
CA ASN A 112 -2.50 15.70 -2.69
C ASN A 112 -1.57 16.23 -1.60
N LYS A 113 -1.99 17.27 -0.87
CA LYS A 113 -1.26 17.82 0.28
C LYS A 113 -0.96 16.78 1.36
N ILE A 114 -1.89 15.87 1.62
CA ILE A 114 -1.71 14.80 2.63
C ILE A 114 -0.96 13.63 2.00
N ARG A 115 -1.39 13.18 0.82
CA ARG A 115 -0.78 12.04 0.11
C ARG A 115 0.70 12.23 -0.15
N LEU A 116 1.10 13.42 -0.60
CA LEU A 116 2.49 13.80 -0.89
C LEU A 116 3.16 14.55 0.28
N GLY A 117 2.49 14.60 1.43
CA GLY A 117 3.03 15.23 2.63
C GLY A 117 4.23 14.49 3.20
N ASN A 118 4.88 15.09 4.19
CA ASN A 118 6.00 14.44 4.87
C ASN A 118 5.48 13.35 5.82
N TRP A 119 5.63 12.08 5.44
CA TRP A 119 5.25 10.92 6.24
C TRP A 119 6.32 10.50 7.26
N GLU A 120 7.49 11.13 7.24
CA GLU A 120 8.61 10.85 8.15
C GLU A 120 8.65 11.83 9.34
N VAL A 121 7.65 12.70 9.46
CA VAL A 121 7.50 13.62 10.60
C VAL A 121 7.42 12.84 11.90
N LYS A 122 7.97 13.37 13.00
CA LYS A 122 8.02 12.67 14.31
C LYS A 122 6.65 12.15 14.78
N SER A 123 5.57 12.84 14.45
CA SER A 123 4.20 12.43 14.78
C SER A 123 3.27 12.78 13.63
N LEU A 124 2.50 11.79 13.16
CA LEU A 124 1.54 11.96 12.08
C LEU A 124 0.37 12.85 12.55
N SER A 125 -0.08 13.76 11.69
CA SER A 125 -1.30 14.53 11.94
C SER A 125 -2.54 13.62 11.95
N LYS A 126 -3.64 14.08 12.57
CA LYS A 126 -4.92 13.35 12.51
C LYS A 126 -5.36 13.09 11.07
N GLU A 127 -5.13 14.05 10.18
CA GLU A 127 -5.46 13.95 8.76
C GLU A 127 -4.64 12.86 8.05
N GLN A 128 -3.34 12.74 8.36
CA GLN A 128 -2.47 11.68 7.83
C GLN A 128 -2.91 10.30 8.34
N GLN A 129 -3.24 10.19 9.62
CA GLN A 129 -3.72 8.93 10.22
C GLN A 129 -5.05 8.50 9.59
N GLN A 130 -6.02 9.42 9.47
CA GLN A 130 -7.30 9.16 8.84
C GLN A 130 -7.14 8.78 7.36
N TYR A 131 -6.30 9.50 6.62
CA TYR A 131 -6.02 9.19 5.22
C TYR A 131 -5.48 7.75 5.07
N ALA A 132 -4.50 7.38 5.88
CA ALA A 132 -3.90 6.04 5.84
C ALA A 132 -4.91 4.94 6.22
N ALA A 133 -5.74 5.17 7.25
CA ALA A 133 -6.77 4.23 7.66
C ALA A 133 -7.85 4.03 6.59
N ILE A 134 -8.31 5.12 5.96
CA ILE A 134 -9.29 5.06 4.88
C ILE A 134 -8.73 4.29 3.67
N ASP A 135 -7.46 4.50 3.32
CA ASP A 135 -6.83 3.83 2.17
C ASP A 135 -6.90 2.30 2.30
N VAL A 136 -6.55 1.76 3.47
CA VAL A 136 -6.60 0.31 3.72
C VAL A 136 -8.02 -0.22 3.93
N PHE A 137 -8.92 0.56 4.55
CA PHE A 137 -10.32 0.18 4.72
C PHE A 137 -11.02 -0.06 3.37
N LEU A 138 -10.74 0.80 2.38
CA LEU A 138 -11.32 0.67 1.06
C LEU A 138 -10.81 -0.56 0.33
N LEU A 139 -9.53 -0.94 0.50
CA LEU A 139 -9.01 -2.18 -0.07
C LEU A 139 -9.83 -3.38 0.41
N LEU A 140 -10.06 -3.48 1.72
CA LEU A 140 -10.84 -4.57 2.31
C LEU A 140 -12.29 -4.60 1.79
N GLY A 141 -12.95 -3.44 1.73
CA GLY A 141 -14.32 -3.34 1.22
C GLY A 141 -14.46 -3.72 -0.27
N ASN A 142 -13.39 -3.61 -1.06
CA ASN A 142 -13.37 -4.09 -2.43
C ASN A 142 -13.10 -5.60 -2.51
N SER A 143 -12.29 -6.16 -1.61
CA SER A 143 -12.01 -7.61 -1.55
C SER A 143 -13.23 -8.46 -1.16
N THR A 144 -14.11 -7.97 -0.28
CA THR A 144 -15.27 -8.75 0.21
C THR A 144 -16.46 -8.80 -0.76
N LYS A 145 -16.42 -8.04 -1.85
CA LYS A 145 -17.53 -7.94 -2.82
C LYS A 145 -17.32 -8.79 -4.08
N SER A 146 -16.28 -9.63 -4.11
CA SER A 146 -15.87 -10.40 -5.30
C SER A 146 -16.17 -11.88 -5.21
#